data_AF-A0A2E5RKD7-F1
#
_entry.id   AF-A0A2E5RKD7-F1
#
_cell.length_a   1.000
_cell.length_b   1.000
_cell.length_c   1.000
_cell.angle_alpha   90.00
_cell.angle_beta   90.00
_cell.angle_gamma   90.00
#
_symmetry.space_group_name_H-M   'P 1'
#
loop_
_entity.id
_entity.type
_entity.pdbx_description
1 polymer ?
#
loop_
_entity_poly.entity_id
_entity_poly.type
_entity_poly.pdbx_seq_one_letter_code
_entity_poly.pdbx_strand_id
1 'polypeptide(L)'
;MAKIISLFVLSVVCFSKLSIISFKEQLEYPGIQNGTTIVNYTIEIQNPKEHEIEIEGIWVKGRWIKFTQKTFSGNPIIIKASTNHVYSDTLKNKTTAPTRNKNDQGAVKYRLKGKEKINYIGAENIIRERALARP
;
A
#
# COMPACT_ATOMS: atom_id res chain seq x y z
N MET A 1 23.99 -38.57 29.55
CA MET A 1 24.40 -37.45 28.67
C MET A 1 23.22 -37.14 27.73
N ALA A 2 22.16 -36.50 28.22
CA ALA A 2 21.90 -35.05 28.08
C ALA A 2 21.93 -34.60 26.61
N LYS A 3 20.80 -34.72 25.89
CA LYS A 3 19.83 -33.63 25.65
C LYS A 3 20.38 -32.49 24.77
N ILE A 4 20.57 -32.71 23.46
CA ILE A 4 20.83 -31.58 22.52
C ILE A 4 20.07 -31.67 21.18
N ILE A 5 19.38 -32.77 20.83
CA ILE A 5 19.01 -32.98 19.41
C ILE A 5 17.61 -32.44 19.01
N SER A 6 16.85 -31.77 19.86
CA SER A 6 15.44 -31.42 19.50
C SER A 6 15.00 -29.99 19.79
N LEU A 7 15.91 -29.00 19.78
CA LEU A 7 15.51 -27.59 19.96
C LEU A 7 15.51 -26.71 18.70
N PHE A 8 15.86 -27.24 17.53
CA PHE A 8 16.04 -26.40 16.32
C PHE A 8 14.89 -26.43 15.30
N VAL A 9 13.73 -27.02 15.62
CA VAL A 9 12.59 -27.09 14.68
C VAL A 9 11.46 -26.10 15.04
N LEU A 10 11.57 -25.36 16.14
CA LEU A 10 10.43 -24.58 16.66
C LEU A 10 10.36 -23.10 16.27
N SER A 11 11.25 -22.58 15.41
CA SER A 11 11.37 -21.11 15.28
C SER A 11 11.13 -20.52 13.91
N VAL A 12 10.29 -21.07 13.02
CA VAL A 12 9.76 -20.28 11.87
C VAL A 12 8.37 -20.74 11.43
N VAL A 13 7.39 -20.87 12.34
CA VAL A 13 5.99 -20.69 11.92
C VAL A 13 5.66 -19.22 12.13
N CYS A 14 6.37 -18.35 11.40
CA CYS A 14 5.94 -16.98 11.26
C CYS A 14 4.65 -17.06 10.45
N PHE A 15 3.49 -16.93 11.11
CA PHE A 15 2.24 -16.75 10.40
C PHE A 15 2.34 -15.41 9.68
N SER A 16 2.85 -15.46 8.45
CA SER A 16 2.99 -14.29 7.60
C SER A 16 1.59 -13.70 7.43
N LYS A 17 1.40 -12.52 8.03
CA LYS A 17 0.18 -11.73 7.87
C LYS A 17 0.31 -10.92 6.59
N LEU A 18 -0.80 -10.36 6.12
CA LEU A 18 -0.75 -9.34 5.07
C LEU A 18 0.14 -8.18 5.54
N SER A 19 1.16 -7.86 4.74
CA SER A 19 2.13 -6.79 5.01
C SER A 19 2.48 -6.09 3.70
N ILE A 20 2.79 -4.80 3.75
CA ILE A 20 3.27 -4.09 2.56
C ILE A 20 4.76 -4.45 2.38
N ILE A 21 5.11 -4.93 1.19
CA ILE A 21 6.50 -5.20 0.76
C ILE A 21 7.12 -3.89 0.25
N SER A 22 6.38 -3.19 -0.61
CA SER A 22 6.84 -1.93 -1.18
C SER A 22 5.68 -0.96 -1.40
N PHE A 23 5.95 0.32 -1.19
CA PHE A 23 5.03 1.41 -1.46
C PHE A 23 5.77 2.43 -2.33
N LYS A 24 5.54 2.39 -3.64
CA LYS A 24 6.29 3.19 -4.61
C LYS A 24 5.44 4.34 -5.13
N GLU A 25 6.07 5.49 -5.26
CA GLU A 25 5.51 6.69 -5.89
C GLU A 25 6.33 7.01 -7.13
N GLN A 26 5.65 7.12 -8.27
CA GLN A 26 6.24 7.51 -9.54
C GLN A 26 5.48 8.70 -10.11
N LEU A 27 6.20 9.77 -10.42
CA LEU A 27 5.64 10.92 -11.12
C LEU A 27 5.60 10.62 -12.62
N GLU A 28 4.42 10.73 -13.20
CA GLU A 28 4.25 10.77 -14.64
C GLU A 28 4.33 12.24 -15.07
N TYR A 29 5.32 12.56 -15.90
CA TYR A 29 5.45 13.91 -16.43
C TYR A 29 4.17 14.26 -17.20
N PRO A 30 3.67 15.50 -17.07
CA PRO A 30 2.51 15.94 -17.83
C PRO A 30 2.87 15.99 -19.32
N GLY A 31 2.65 14.89 -20.04
CA GLY A 31 2.51 14.91 -21.48
C GLY A 31 1.19 15.58 -21.81
N ILE A 32 1.22 16.87 -22.16
CA ILE A 32 0.17 17.63 -22.88
C ILE A 32 -1.26 17.13 -22.65
N GLN A 33 -1.74 17.17 -21.41
CA GLN A 33 -3.16 17.32 -21.12
C GLN A 33 -3.30 18.17 -19.86
N ASN A 34 -3.51 19.47 -20.09
CA ASN A 34 -3.97 20.44 -19.09
C ASN A 34 -3.04 20.71 -17.89
N GLY A 35 -1.70 20.63 -18.07
CA GLY A 35 -0.73 21.11 -17.07
C GLY A 35 -0.78 20.38 -15.71
N THR A 36 -1.44 19.23 -15.64
CA THR A 36 -1.63 18.47 -14.40
C THR A 36 -0.62 17.34 -14.35
N THR A 37 0.29 17.35 -13.38
CA THR A 37 1.17 16.20 -13.10
C THR A 37 0.31 15.05 -12.57
N ILE A 38 0.58 13.81 -12.99
CA ILE A 38 -0.09 12.62 -12.44
C ILE A 38 0.90 11.91 -11.52
N VAL A 39 0.44 11.48 -10.35
CA VAL A 39 1.22 10.64 -9.45
C VAL A 39 0.65 9.23 -9.48
N ASN A 40 1.49 8.27 -9.84
CA ASN A 40 1.18 6.86 -9.84
C ASN A 40 1.78 6.20 -8.60
N TYR A 41 0.96 5.43 -7.90
CA TYR A 41 1.35 4.63 -6.76
C TYR A 41 1.27 3.15 -7.12
N THR A 42 2.35 2.42 -6.81
CA THR A 42 2.37 0.96 -6.87
C THR A 42 2.60 0.43 -5.47
N ILE A 43 1.62 -0.30 -4.92
CA ILE A 43 1.72 -0.94 -3.61
C ILE A 43 1.79 -2.45 -3.82
N GLU A 44 2.84 -3.07 -3.30
CA GLU A 44 3.01 -4.52 -3.27
C GLU A 44 2.72 -5.02 -1.85
N ILE A 45 1.79 -5.96 -1.73
CA ILE A 45 1.39 -6.56 -0.45
C ILE A 45 1.73 -8.04 -0.47
N GLN A 46 2.49 -8.50 0.53
CA GLN A 46 2.71 -9.91 0.76
C GLN A 46 1.38 -10.55 1.17
N ASN A 47 0.93 -11.55 0.43
CA ASN A 47 -0.32 -12.27 0.68
C ASN A 47 -0.05 -13.78 0.74
N PRO A 48 0.64 -14.24 1.79
CA PRO A 48 1.17 -15.60 1.90
C PRO A 48 0.08 -16.68 1.98
N LYS A 49 -1.16 -16.28 2.31
CA LYS A 49 -2.32 -17.16 2.37
C LYS A 49 -3.22 -17.06 1.14
N GLU A 50 -2.78 -16.33 0.12
CA GLU A 50 -3.49 -16.09 -1.15
C GLU A 50 -4.94 -15.66 -0.95
N HIS A 51 -5.21 -14.91 0.12
CA HIS A 51 -6.55 -14.42 0.41
C HIS A 51 -6.99 -13.42 -0.65
N GLU A 52 -8.25 -13.52 -1.07
CA GLU A 52 -8.89 -12.44 -1.81
C GLU A 52 -9.25 -11.32 -0.83
N ILE A 53 -8.79 -10.11 -1.13
CA ILE A 53 -9.02 -8.92 -0.31
C ILE A 53 -9.83 -7.90 -1.09
N GLU A 54 -10.67 -7.16 -0.38
CA GLU A 54 -11.37 -6.01 -0.89
C GLU A 54 -10.77 -4.76 -0.25
N ILE A 55 -10.26 -3.86 -1.09
CA ILE A 55 -9.66 -2.62 -0.65
C ILE A 55 -10.77 -1.57 -0.58
N GLU A 56 -10.86 -0.89 0.56
CA GLU A 56 -11.80 0.20 0.77
C GLU A 56 -11.15 1.57 0.53
N GLY A 57 -9.84 1.66 0.73
CA GLY A 57 -9.11 2.92 0.61
C GLY A 57 -7.60 2.71 0.68
N ILE A 58 -6.87 3.59 -0.01
CA ILE A 58 -5.43 3.71 0.14
C ILE A 58 -5.17 5.12 0.67
N TRP A 59 -4.48 5.22 1.80
CA TRP A 59 -4.09 6.49 2.40
C TRP A 59 -2.64 6.78 2.08
N VAL A 60 -2.37 7.99 1.61
CA VAL A 60 -1.05 8.44 1.15
C VAL A 60 -0.86 9.89 1.57
N LYS A 61 0.23 10.19 2.28
CA LYS A 61 0.64 11.57 2.61
C LYS A 61 -0.49 12.45 3.16
N GLY A 62 -1.33 11.92 4.03
CA GLY A 62 -2.44 12.68 4.63
C GLY A 62 -3.79 12.59 3.91
N ARG A 63 -3.92 11.87 2.79
CA ARG A 63 -5.14 11.84 1.97
C ARG A 63 -5.52 10.43 1.53
N TRP A 64 -6.82 10.19 1.35
CA TRP A 64 -7.30 8.98 0.66
C TRP A 64 -7.24 9.18 -0.85
N ILE A 65 -6.64 8.24 -1.56
CA ILE A 65 -6.62 8.22 -3.02
C ILE A 65 -7.72 7.31 -3.56
N LYS A 66 -8.30 7.69 -4.70
CA LYS A 66 -9.25 6.86 -5.44
C LYS A 66 -8.47 5.84 -6.27
N PHE A 67 -9.06 4.66 -6.46
CA PHE A 67 -8.52 3.58 -7.28
C PHE A 67 -9.71 2.83 -7.91
N THR A 68 -9.47 2.19 -9.05
CA THR A 68 -10.54 1.68 -9.93
C THR A 68 -10.96 0.25 -9.61
N GLN A 69 -10.01 -0.60 -9.21
CA GLN A 69 -10.25 -2.01 -8.89
C GLN A 69 -10.47 -2.19 -7.39
N LYS A 70 -11.56 -2.84 -6.97
CA LYS A 70 -11.86 -3.03 -5.53
C LYS A 70 -11.32 -4.32 -4.94
N THR A 71 -11.16 -5.36 -5.76
CA THR A 71 -10.86 -6.71 -5.29
C THR A 71 -9.56 -7.22 -5.88
N PHE A 72 -8.71 -7.79 -5.03
CA PHE A 72 -7.36 -8.23 -5.38
C PHE A 72 -7.06 -9.60 -4.79
N SER A 73 -6.25 -10.39 -5.49
CA SER A 73 -5.77 -11.70 -5.10
C SER A 73 -4.35 -11.93 -5.65
N GLY A 74 -3.74 -13.07 -5.31
CA GLY A 74 -2.35 -13.40 -5.68
C GLY A 74 -1.36 -13.10 -4.57
N ASN A 75 -0.09 -13.49 -4.77
CA ASN A 75 1.01 -13.26 -3.84
C ASN A 75 2.31 -12.94 -4.62
N PRO A 76 2.80 -11.69 -4.64
CA PRO A 76 2.23 -10.53 -3.95
C PRO A 76 0.96 -10.01 -4.64
N ILE A 77 0.12 -9.32 -3.86
CA ILE A 77 -0.95 -8.48 -4.41
C ILE A 77 -0.32 -7.18 -4.89
N ILE A 78 -0.61 -6.78 -6.14
CA ILE A 78 -0.13 -5.53 -6.73
C ILE A 78 -1.31 -4.58 -6.91
N ILE A 79 -1.24 -3.42 -6.27
CA ILE A 79 -2.25 -2.38 -6.38
C ILE A 79 -1.64 -1.19 -7.12
N LYS A 80 -2.32 -0.76 -8.18
CA LYS A 80 -1.99 0.47 -8.91
C LYS A 80 -3.07 1.51 -8.65
N ALA A 81 -2.67 2.69 -8.21
CA ALA A 81 -3.56 3.80 -7.98
C ALA A 81 -2.94 5.08 -8.52
N SER A 82 -3.74 5.95 -9.12
CA SER A 82 -3.29 7.22 -9.67
C SER A 82 -4.04 8.38 -9.03
N THR A 83 -3.37 9.51 -8.88
CA THR A 83 -4.01 10.75 -8.43
C THR A 83 -3.46 11.94 -9.22
N ASN A 84 -4.35 12.87 -9.55
CA ASN A 84 -3.96 14.12 -10.16
C ASN A 84 -3.21 14.95 -9.11
N HIS A 85 -1.98 15.35 -9.42
CA HIS A 85 -1.09 16.16 -8.59
C HIS A 85 -1.50 17.63 -8.59
N VAL A 86 -2.79 17.91 -8.35
CA VAL A 86 -3.19 19.24 -7.92
C VAL A 86 -3.16 19.21 -6.41
N TYR A 87 -2.04 19.67 -5.82
CA TYR A 87 -1.99 20.03 -4.41
C TYR A 87 -2.93 21.21 -4.17
N SER A 88 -4.24 20.99 -4.17
CA SER A 88 -5.12 21.98 -3.57
C SER A 88 -4.88 21.90 -2.06
N ASP A 89 -4.33 22.98 -1.50
CA ASP A 89 -4.23 23.18 -0.04
C ASP A 89 -5.60 23.09 0.65
N THR A 90 -6.68 23.17 -0.13
CA THR A 90 -8.07 23.10 0.29
C THR A 90 -8.61 21.69 0.51
N LEU A 91 -7.94 20.63 0.07
CA LEU A 91 -8.34 19.23 0.31
C LEU A 91 -7.56 18.56 1.45
N LYS A 92 -7.26 19.32 2.52
CA LYS A 92 -6.97 18.75 3.85
C LYS A 92 -8.26 18.14 4.44
N ASN A 93 -8.83 17.13 3.77
CA ASN A 93 -9.81 16.28 4.43
C ASN A 93 -9.06 15.48 5.50
N LYS A 94 -9.12 16.00 6.72
CA LYS A 94 -8.66 15.35 7.94
C LYS A 94 -9.45 14.04 8.11
N THR A 95 -8.91 12.97 7.57
CA THR A 95 -9.22 11.62 8.01
C THR A 95 -7.89 10.99 8.35
N THR A 96 -7.61 10.93 9.65
CA THR A 96 -6.40 10.36 10.23
C THR A 96 -6.21 8.92 9.74
N ALA A 97 -5.08 8.65 9.11
CA ALA A 97 -4.54 7.30 9.08
C ALA A 97 -4.09 6.88 10.49
N PRO A 98 -3.89 5.57 10.73
CA PRO A 98 -3.41 5.06 12.03
C PRO A 98 -1.95 5.45 12.38
N THR A 99 -1.32 6.39 11.68
CA THR A 99 0.14 6.57 11.72
C THR A 99 0.55 7.89 12.37
N ARG A 100 1.65 7.84 13.14
CA ARG A 100 2.17 8.99 13.92
C ARG A 100 2.93 10.02 13.06
N ASN A 101 3.35 9.67 11.84
CA ASN A 101 4.15 10.53 10.96
C ASN A 101 3.49 10.64 9.57
N LYS A 102 3.31 11.85 9.04
CA LYS A 102 2.29 12.11 7.99
C LYS A 102 2.83 12.37 6.60
N ASN A 103 4.11 12.71 6.45
CA ASN A 103 4.56 13.38 5.22
C ASN A 103 5.02 12.42 4.11
N ASP A 104 5.45 11.20 4.44
CA ASP A 104 5.91 10.21 3.47
C ASP A 104 5.47 8.78 3.81
N GLN A 105 4.33 8.63 4.52
CA GLN A 105 3.77 7.32 4.85
C GLN A 105 2.52 7.00 4.03
N GLY A 106 2.36 5.72 3.73
CA GLY A 106 1.19 5.13 3.11
C GLY A 106 0.60 3.98 3.92
N ALA A 107 -0.71 3.79 3.82
CA ALA A 107 -1.45 2.70 4.48
C ALA A 107 -2.57 2.18 3.56
N VAL A 108 -2.90 0.90 3.68
CA VAL A 108 -3.99 0.29 2.90
C VAL A 108 -5.11 -0.16 3.84
N LYS A 109 -6.32 0.34 3.62
CA LYS A 109 -7.54 -0.08 4.31
C LYS A 109 -8.20 -1.17 3.50
N TYR A 110 -8.38 -2.33 4.11
CA TYR A 110 -8.89 -3.52 3.43
C TYR A 110 -9.82 -4.34 4.32
N ARG A 111 -10.57 -5.24 3.70
CA ARG A 111 -11.29 -6.34 4.35
C ARG A 111 -11.00 -7.62 3.60
N LEU A 112 -11.03 -8.76 4.28
CA LEU A 112 -11.01 -10.05 3.60
C LEU A 112 -12.37 -10.25 2.94
N LYS A 113 -12.41 -10.78 1.71
CA LYS A 113 -13.68 -11.03 1.02
C LYS A 113 -14.57 -11.95 1.87
N GLY A 114 -15.84 -11.57 2.03
CA GLY A 114 -16.80 -12.29 2.89
C GLY A 114 -16.61 -12.07 4.39
N LYS A 115 -15.77 -11.12 4.82
CA LYS A 115 -15.65 -10.69 6.22
C LYS A 115 -16.08 -9.23 6.37
N GLU A 116 -16.80 -8.93 7.45
CA GLU A 116 -17.24 -7.57 7.77
C GLU A 116 -16.14 -6.72 8.40
N LYS A 117 -15.16 -7.36 9.05
CA LYS A 117 -14.10 -6.65 9.77
C LYS A 117 -13.13 -5.95 8.82
N ILE A 118 -13.07 -4.63 8.95
CA ILE A 118 -12.09 -3.76 8.31
C ILE A 118 -10.75 -3.86 9.05
N ASN A 119 -9.66 -3.94 8.29
CA ASN A 119 -8.29 -3.98 8.76
C ASN A 119 -7.44 -2.95 8.01
N TYR A 120 -6.26 -2.67 8.55
CA TYR A 120 -5.28 -1.76 7.96
C TYR A 120 -3.94 -2.47 7.80
N ILE A 121 -3.31 -2.32 6.65
CA ILE A 121 -1.95 -2.80 6.39
C ILE A 121 -1.03 -1.59 6.49
N GLY A 122 -0.24 -1.58 7.57
CA GLY A 122 1.00 -0.84 7.71
C GLY A 122 0.94 0.69 7.65
N ALA A 123 2.11 1.26 7.94
CA ALA A 123 2.49 2.66 7.82
C ALA A 123 3.85 2.69 7.11
N GLU A 124 3.87 2.33 5.82
CA GLU A 124 5.13 2.17 5.10
C GLU A 124 5.62 3.49 4.53
N ASN A 125 6.94 3.65 4.50
CA ASN A 125 7.57 4.78 3.84
C ASN A 125 7.38 4.68 2.33
N ILE A 126 6.98 5.78 1.71
CA ILE A 126 6.76 5.88 0.28
C ILE A 126 8.11 6.09 -0.40
N ILE A 127 8.53 5.10 -1.19
CA ILE A 127 9.75 5.16 -1.99
C ILE A 127 9.45 5.95 -3.26
N ARG A 128 10.08 7.11 -3.42
CA ARG A 128 9.96 7.91 -4.65
C ARG A 128 10.89 7.37 -5.72
N GLU A 129 10.32 6.86 -6.79
CA GLU A 129 11.05 6.44 -7.98
C GLU A 129 11.30 7.65 -8.90
N ARG A 130 12.38 7.58 -9.70
CA ARG A 130 12.65 8.60 -10.71
C ARG A 130 11.47 8.65 -11.69
N ALA A 131 11.09 9.86 -12.07
CA ALA A 131 10.06 10.04 -13.09
C ALA A 131 10.49 9.36 -14.39
N LEU A 132 9.54 8.75 -15.11
CA LEU A 132 9.82 8.07 -16.37
C LEU A 132 10.47 9.07 -17.34
N ALA A 133 11.66 8.73 -17.82
CA ALA A 133 12.32 9.53 -18.85
C ALA A 133 11.39 9.62 -20.07
N ARG A 134 11.43 10.75 -20.77
CA ARG A 134 10.73 10.90 -22.06
C ARG A 134 11.19 9.76 -22.98
N PRO A 135 10.28 9.06 -23.68
CA PRO A 135 10.68 8.32 -24.87
C PRO A 135 11.28 9.27 -25.91
#